data_AF-A0A0Q4YT94-F1
#
_entry.id   AF-A0A0Q4YT94-F1
#
_cell.length_a   1.000
_cell.length_b   1.000
_cell.length_c   1.000
_cell.angle_alpha   90.00
_cell.angle_beta   90.00
_cell.angle_gamma   90.00
#
_symmetry.space_group_name_H-M   'P 1'
#
loop_
_entity.id
_entity.type
_entity.pdbx_description
1 polymer ?
#
loop_
_entity_poly.entity_id
_entity_poly.type
_entity_poly.pdbx_seq_one_letter_code
_entity_poly.pdbx_strand_id
1 'polypeptide(L)'
;MIDEHGRVGATPLAPVALDEVWSLLSDFPNPPADDADETEVDDGSEGDRNGSSGASRRSTALPAGEYPIRQVMGLIERIAARQTDLHPADWTAWCVRLGQTLELVGADAEVEAFRALGLDPFSALRAEPFRPDFARDAASPEGQLYEDTLARVATAWQVAGLATFEA
;
A
#
# COMPACT_ATOMS: atom_id res chain seq x y z
N MET A 1 13.67 -20.08 -13.76
CA MET A 1 13.00 -20.44 -12.49
C MET A 1 11.88 -19.43 -12.32
N ILE A 2 10.65 -19.91 -12.18
CA ILE A 2 9.45 -19.07 -12.02
C ILE A 2 9.20 -19.00 -10.51
N ASP A 3 9.07 -17.80 -9.95
CA ASP A 3 8.69 -17.63 -8.54
C ASP A 3 7.19 -17.88 -8.32
N GLU A 4 6.74 -17.86 -7.07
CA GLU A 4 5.31 -18.06 -6.71
C GLU A 4 4.38 -16.99 -7.30
N HIS A 5 4.94 -15.94 -7.90
CA HIS A 5 4.24 -14.85 -8.57
C HIS A 5 4.33 -14.91 -10.10
N GLY A 6 4.84 -16.01 -10.67
CA GLY A 6 4.92 -16.19 -12.11
C GLY A 6 6.09 -15.45 -12.78
N ARG A 7 7.01 -14.85 -12.02
CA ARG A 7 8.13 -14.07 -12.57
C ARG A 7 9.30 -14.99 -12.92
N VAL A 8 9.78 -14.92 -14.17
CA VAL A 8 10.96 -15.66 -14.63
C VAL A 8 12.22 -14.81 -14.43
N GLY A 9 13.07 -15.19 -13.46
CA GLY A 9 14.41 -14.61 -13.29
C GLY A 9 14.57 -13.46 -12.30
N ALA A 10 13.72 -13.35 -11.28
CA ALA A 10 13.79 -12.25 -10.31
C ALA A 10 14.91 -12.46 -9.27
N THR A 11 15.83 -11.50 -9.19
CA THR A 11 16.69 -11.21 -8.03
C THR A 11 15.78 -11.04 -6.78
N PRO A 12 16.17 -11.49 -5.58
CA PRO A 12 15.36 -11.29 -4.37
C PRO A 12 15.01 -9.80 -4.20
N LEU A 13 13.71 -9.50 -4.11
CA LEU A 13 13.23 -8.13 -3.91
C LEU A 13 13.64 -7.65 -2.51
N ALA A 14 14.15 -6.42 -2.44
CA ALA A 14 14.50 -5.79 -1.17
C ALA A 14 13.23 -5.55 -0.33
N PRO A 15 13.31 -5.69 1.00
CA PRO A 15 12.22 -5.32 1.89
C PRO A 15 11.86 -3.84 1.71
N VAL A 16 10.56 -3.54 1.77
CA VAL A 16 10.01 -2.18 1.62
C VAL A 16 9.58 -1.67 2.99
N ALA A 17 9.92 -0.41 3.31
CA ALA A 17 9.45 0.22 4.55
C ALA A 17 7.96 0.56 4.46
N LEU A 18 7.23 0.49 5.57
CA LEU A 18 5.79 0.76 5.57
C LEU A 18 5.41 2.13 4.96
N ASP A 19 6.23 3.17 5.17
CA ASP A 19 5.95 4.51 4.64
C ASP A 19 6.10 4.60 3.10
N GLU A 20 6.89 3.71 2.50
CA GLU A 20 7.10 3.61 1.05
C GLU A 20 5.97 2.83 0.33
N VAL A 21 5.27 1.93 1.05
CA VAL A 21 4.20 1.08 0.49
C VAL A 21 3.17 1.89 -0.28
N TRP A 22 2.70 3.00 0.29
CA TRP A 22 1.67 3.80 -0.36
C TRP A 22 2.17 4.45 -1.64
N SER A 23 3.45 4.86 -1.70
CA SER A 23 4.04 5.42 -2.91
C SER A 23 3.90 4.43 -4.09
N LEU A 24 4.23 3.16 -3.84
CA LEU A 24 4.16 2.08 -4.84
C LEU A 24 2.73 1.71 -5.29
N LEU A 25 1.75 1.87 -4.39
CA LEU A 25 0.34 1.56 -4.69
C LEU A 25 -0.41 2.73 -5.34
N SER A 26 -0.05 3.97 -4.99
CA SER A 26 -0.84 5.16 -5.33
C SER A 26 -0.91 5.48 -6.83
N ASP A 27 0.09 5.06 -7.61
CA ASP A 27 0.17 5.34 -9.04
C ASP A 27 -0.55 4.28 -9.91
N PHE A 28 -1.00 3.15 -9.34
CA PHE A 28 -1.72 2.12 -10.09
C PHE A 28 -3.00 2.67 -10.76
N PRO A 29 -3.26 2.48 -12.07
CA PRO A 29 -2.74 1.38 -12.89
C PRO A 29 -1.46 1.69 -13.65
N ASN A 30 -0.89 2.89 -13.51
CA ASN A 30 0.37 3.21 -14.17
C ASN A 30 1.47 2.26 -13.68
N PRO A 31 2.42 1.88 -14.56
CA PRO A 31 3.62 1.18 -14.13
C PRO A 31 4.37 2.08 -13.14
N PRO A 32 5.05 1.50 -12.13
CA PRO A 32 5.89 2.29 -11.24
C PRO A 32 6.89 3.10 -12.07
N ALA A 33 7.17 4.34 -11.63
CA ALA A 33 8.19 5.16 -12.26
C ALA A 33 9.51 4.36 -12.30
N ASP A 34 10.08 4.20 -13.48
CA ASP A 34 11.44 3.70 -13.63
C ASP A 34 12.35 4.83 -13.13
N ASP A 35 13.11 4.63 -12.06
CA ASP A 35 14.20 5.53 -11.64
C ASP A 35 15.37 5.46 -12.66
N ALA A 36 15.04 5.56 -13.95
CA ALA A 36 15.95 5.65 -15.06
C ALA A 36 16.03 7.12 -15.49
N ASP A 37 16.94 7.83 -14.82
CA ASP A 37 17.61 9.03 -15.31
C ASP A 37 16.72 10.29 -15.41
N GLU A 38 16.56 10.98 -14.28
CA GLU A 38 16.44 12.45 -14.31
C GLU A 38 17.75 13.04 -14.87
N THR A 39 17.94 12.99 -16.18
CA THR A 39 18.78 13.99 -16.85
C THR A 39 17.97 15.27 -16.94
N GLU A 40 18.15 16.11 -15.92
CA GLU A 40 17.88 17.53 -15.99
C GLU A 40 18.55 18.11 -17.24
N VAL A 41 17.75 18.43 -18.27
CA VAL A 41 18.14 19.43 -19.26
C VAL A 41 17.61 20.77 -18.77
N ASP A 42 18.49 21.44 -18.03
CA ASP A 42 18.51 22.89 -17.83
C ASP A 42 18.32 23.59 -19.19
N ASP A 43 17.15 24.19 -19.39
CA ASP A 43 16.96 25.22 -20.42
C ASP A 43 16.50 26.50 -19.75
N GLY A 44 17.44 27.44 -19.69
CA GLY A 44 17.36 28.66 -18.89
C GLY A 44 16.23 29.61 -19.31
N SER A 45 15.68 30.29 -18.31
CA SER A 45 15.15 31.63 -18.50
C SER A 45 15.27 32.45 -17.22
N GLU A 46 16.22 33.39 -17.24
CA GLU A 46 16.32 34.48 -16.29
C GLU A 46 15.07 35.37 -16.39
N GLY A 47 14.34 35.50 -15.29
CA GLY A 47 13.15 36.35 -15.17
C GLY A 47 12.96 36.82 -13.74
N ASP A 48 13.68 37.87 -13.36
CA ASP A 48 13.52 38.63 -12.12
C ASP A 48 12.09 39.19 -11.97
N ARG A 49 11.48 38.99 -10.79
CA ARG A 49 10.65 39.99 -10.05
C ARG A 49 10.11 39.47 -8.72
N ASN A 50 10.76 39.93 -7.64
CA ASN A 50 10.22 40.52 -6.41
C ASN A 50 8.74 40.27 -6.01
N GLY A 51 8.52 39.78 -4.78
CA GLY A 51 7.39 40.27 -3.96
C GLY A 51 6.69 39.28 -3.02
N SER A 52 6.96 39.47 -1.72
CA SER A 52 6.00 39.36 -0.61
C SER A 52 5.66 37.99 0.00
N SER A 53 6.27 37.76 1.16
CA SER A 53 5.65 37.33 2.42
C SER A 53 4.31 36.57 2.36
N GLY A 54 4.42 35.26 2.51
CA GLY A 54 3.37 34.40 3.05
C GLY A 54 4.02 33.38 3.96
N ALA A 55 3.80 33.51 5.27
CA ALA A 55 4.22 32.52 6.25
C ALA A 55 3.54 31.18 5.95
N SER A 56 4.17 30.35 5.12
CA SER A 56 3.84 28.93 5.05
C SER A 56 4.14 28.37 6.42
N ARG A 57 3.07 28.15 7.18
CA ARG A 57 3.07 27.31 8.36
C ARG A 57 3.75 26.02 7.93
N ARG A 58 5.03 25.87 8.29
CA ARG A 58 5.64 24.57 8.42
C ARG A 58 4.80 23.87 9.47
N SER A 59 3.81 23.12 9.00
CA SER A 59 3.27 22.02 9.76
C SER A 59 4.49 21.20 10.15
N THR A 60 4.87 21.31 11.43
CA THR A 60 5.81 20.39 12.04
C THR A 60 5.17 19.03 11.93
N ALA A 61 5.43 18.34 10.82
CA ALA A 61 5.19 16.92 10.71
C ALA A 61 5.97 16.32 11.88
N LEU A 62 5.24 15.82 12.88
CA LEU A 62 5.83 15.04 13.96
C LEU A 62 6.61 13.89 13.32
N PRO A 63 7.77 13.51 13.86
CA PRO A 63 8.57 12.43 13.31
C PRO A 63 7.69 11.18 13.19
N ALA A 64 7.73 10.54 12.02
CA ALA A 64 6.86 9.44 11.64
C ALA A 64 6.93 8.20 12.56
N GLY A 65 7.77 8.17 13.60
CA GLY A 65 8.00 7.02 14.46
C GLY A 65 7.14 6.90 15.73
N GLU A 66 6.22 7.82 16.06
CA GLU A 66 5.55 7.81 17.38
C GLU A 66 4.19 7.08 17.45
N TYR A 67 3.58 6.67 16.32
CA TYR A 67 2.27 6.00 16.35
C TYR A 67 2.14 4.84 15.35
N PRO A 68 2.74 3.68 15.64
CA PRO A 68 2.78 2.54 14.72
C PRO A 68 1.38 2.07 14.28
N ILE A 69 0.43 2.06 15.21
CA ILE A 69 -0.97 1.70 14.93
C ILE A 69 -1.63 2.68 13.95
N ARG A 70 -1.40 3.98 14.14
CA ARG A 70 -1.98 5.02 13.29
C ARG A 70 -1.43 4.96 11.87
N GLN A 71 -0.17 4.57 11.71
CA GLN A 71 0.47 4.44 10.40
C GLN A 71 -0.16 3.31 9.58
N VAL A 72 -0.27 2.11 10.15
CA VAL A 72 -0.92 0.97 9.48
C VAL A 72 -2.38 1.30 9.18
N MET A 73 -3.15 1.83 10.15
CA MET A 73 -4.55 2.16 9.89
C MET A 73 -4.72 3.24 8.82
N GLY A 74 -3.81 4.23 8.78
CA GLY A 74 -3.80 5.24 7.72
C GLY A 74 -3.45 4.65 6.34
N LEU A 75 -2.59 3.62 6.28
CA LEU A 75 -2.32 2.87 5.05
C LEU A 75 -3.57 2.06 4.61
N ILE A 76 -4.19 1.35 5.55
CA ILE A 76 -5.43 0.57 5.31
C ILE A 76 -6.54 1.46 4.76
N GLU A 77 -6.73 2.65 5.33
CA GLU A 77 -7.73 3.63 4.86
C GLU A 77 -7.47 4.06 3.41
N ARG A 78 -6.21 4.33 3.05
CA ARG A 78 -5.86 4.73 1.67
C ARG A 78 -6.04 3.58 0.68
N ILE A 79 -5.70 2.35 1.06
CA ILE A 79 -5.94 1.15 0.26
C ILE A 79 -7.44 0.96 0.01
N ALA A 80 -8.25 1.06 1.07
CA ALA A 80 -9.70 0.97 0.99
C ALA A 80 -10.28 2.02 0.02
N ALA A 81 -9.88 3.29 0.17
CA ALA A 81 -10.34 4.36 -0.70
C ALA A 81 -9.94 4.14 -2.17
N ARG A 82 -8.72 3.65 -2.43
CA ARG A 82 -8.28 3.40 -3.81
C ARG A 82 -9.03 2.23 -4.44
N GLN A 83 -9.20 1.13 -3.71
CA GLN A 83 -9.74 -0.09 -4.30
C GLN A 83 -11.23 -0.01 -4.61
N THR A 84 -11.99 0.87 -3.93
CA THR A 84 -13.40 1.13 -4.26
C THR A 84 -13.59 1.89 -5.57
N ASP A 85 -12.56 2.62 -6.03
CA ASP A 85 -12.60 3.40 -7.27
C ASP A 85 -12.07 2.63 -8.50
N LEU A 86 -11.62 1.38 -8.32
CA LEU A 86 -11.00 0.60 -9.39
C LEU A 86 -12.02 0.03 -10.37
N HIS A 87 -11.65 0.02 -11.64
CA HIS A 87 -12.42 -0.66 -12.67
C HIS A 87 -12.21 -2.19 -12.59
N PRO A 88 -13.24 -3.03 -12.84
CA PRO A 88 -13.11 -4.49 -12.78
C PRO A 88 -11.96 -5.07 -13.60
N ALA A 89 -11.64 -4.46 -14.74
CA ALA A 89 -10.55 -4.91 -15.62
C ALA A 89 -9.16 -4.83 -14.97
N ASP A 90 -8.98 -3.93 -14.00
CA ASP A 90 -7.70 -3.71 -13.34
C ASP A 90 -7.58 -4.51 -12.03
N TRP A 91 -8.67 -5.13 -11.57
CA TRP A 91 -8.76 -5.75 -10.25
C TRP A 91 -7.71 -6.84 -10.01
N THR A 92 -7.53 -7.73 -10.99
CA THR A 92 -6.54 -8.81 -10.87
C THR A 92 -5.13 -8.25 -10.73
N ALA A 93 -4.79 -7.24 -11.52
CA ALA A 93 -3.48 -6.60 -11.45
C ALA A 93 -3.29 -5.82 -10.14
N TRP A 94 -4.36 -5.21 -9.63
CA TRP A 94 -4.38 -4.58 -8.30
C TRP A 94 -4.11 -5.59 -7.20
N CYS A 95 -4.82 -6.72 -7.14
CA CYS A 95 -4.60 -7.76 -6.14
C CYS A 95 -3.17 -8.30 -6.17
N VAL A 96 -2.60 -8.49 -7.36
CA VAL A 96 -1.21 -8.93 -7.51
C VAL A 96 -0.24 -7.88 -6.96
N ARG A 97 -0.40 -6.59 -7.33
CA ARG A 97 0.46 -5.51 -6.84
C ARG A 97 0.32 -5.32 -5.33
N LEU A 98 -0.92 -5.29 -4.82
CA LEU A 98 -1.23 -5.17 -3.41
C LEU A 98 -0.58 -6.27 -2.57
N GLY A 99 -0.75 -7.53 -3.00
CA GLY A 99 -0.14 -8.69 -2.36
C GLY A 99 1.38 -8.57 -2.33
N GLN A 100 2.00 -8.35 -3.48
CA GLN A 100 3.46 -8.22 -3.60
C GLN A 100 4.01 -7.08 -2.74
N THR A 101 3.41 -5.89 -2.79
CA THR A 101 3.91 -4.74 -2.04
C THR A 101 3.78 -4.96 -0.54
N LEU A 102 2.65 -5.51 -0.06
CA LEU A 102 2.46 -5.72 1.37
C LEU A 102 3.29 -6.91 1.88
N GLU A 103 3.45 -7.99 1.11
CA GLU A 103 4.30 -9.14 1.49
C GLU A 103 5.79 -8.76 1.61
N LEU A 104 6.23 -7.68 0.96
CA LEU A 104 7.59 -7.13 1.08
C LEU A 104 7.80 -6.28 2.34
N VAL A 105 6.73 -5.88 3.02
CA VAL A 105 6.84 -5.19 4.31
C VAL A 105 7.36 -6.20 5.31
N GLY A 106 8.62 -6.01 5.70
CA GLY A 106 9.36 -6.93 6.55
C GLY A 106 8.98 -6.81 8.04
N ALA A 107 9.95 -7.12 8.90
CA ALA A 107 9.83 -6.96 10.35
C ALA A 107 9.90 -5.47 10.78
N ASP A 108 8.93 -4.68 10.31
CA ASP A 108 8.77 -3.28 10.71
C ASP A 108 8.14 -3.16 12.10
N ALA A 109 8.48 -2.08 12.81
CA ALA A 109 8.00 -1.82 14.17
C ALA A 109 6.46 -1.70 14.23
N GLU A 110 5.86 -1.25 13.13
CA GLU A 110 4.45 -1.13 12.89
C GLU A 110 3.73 -2.48 12.82
N VAL A 111 4.31 -3.44 12.12
CA VAL A 111 3.77 -4.81 12.03
C VAL A 111 3.87 -5.48 13.41
N GLU A 112 5.01 -5.30 14.09
CA GLU A 112 5.20 -5.84 15.45
C GLU A 112 4.18 -5.27 16.45
N ALA A 113 3.83 -3.98 16.35
CA ALA A 113 2.83 -3.39 17.22
C ALA A 113 1.45 -4.07 17.10
N PHE A 114 1.04 -4.48 15.90
CA PHE A 114 -0.21 -5.23 15.70
C PHE A 114 -0.13 -6.65 16.25
N ARG A 115 1.01 -7.32 16.07
CA ARG A 115 1.25 -8.65 16.67
C ARG A 115 1.19 -8.59 18.19
N ALA A 116 1.81 -7.59 18.80
CA ALA A 116 1.78 -7.38 20.24
C ALA A 116 0.37 -7.10 20.78
N LEU A 117 -0.50 -6.47 19.99
CA LEU A 117 -1.91 -6.27 20.31
C LEU A 117 -2.79 -7.51 20.03
N GLY A 118 -2.29 -8.49 19.28
CA GLY A 118 -3.05 -9.66 18.87
C GLY A 118 -4.16 -9.34 17.87
N LEU A 119 -3.93 -8.38 16.96
CA LEU A 119 -4.91 -7.92 15.97
C LEU A 119 -4.45 -8.11 14.51
N ASP A 120 -5.37 -8.49 13.63
CA ASP A 120 -5.18 -8.50 12.17
C ASP A 120 -5.60 -7.15 11.55
N PRO A 121 -4.66 -6.29 11.09
CA PRO A 121 -4.99 -5.04 10.42
C PRO A 121 -5.80 -5.22 9.13
N PHE A 122 -5.59 -6.33 8.41
CA PHE A 122 -6.24 -6.59 7.13
C PHE A 122 -7.70 -7.00 7.26
N SER A 123 -8.13 -7.38 8.47
CA SER A 123 -9.55 -7.66 8.74
C SER A 123 -10.46 -6.46 8.43
N ALA A 124 -9.97 -5.22 8.62
CA ALA A 124 -10.70 -4.02 8.27
C ALA A 124 -11.04 -3.97 6.77
N LEU A 125 -10.10 -4.34 5.90
CA LEU A 125 -10.28 -4.33 4.43
C LEU A 125 -11.33 -5.34 3.92
N ARG A 126 -11.77 -6.27 4.77
CA ARG A 126 -12.83 -7.23 4.42
C ARG A 126 -14.24 -6.64 4.58
N ALA A 127 -14.38 -5.50 5.25
CA ALA A 127 -15.66 -4.83 5.43
C ALA A 127 -16.26 -4.41 4.09
N GLU A 128 -17.58 -4.61 3.94
CA GLU A 128 -18.33 -4.32 2.70
C GLU A 128 -18.03 -2.92 2.12
N PRO A 129 -18.01 -1.81 2.92
CA PRO A 129 -17.79 -0.47 2.38
C PRO A 129 -16.39 -0.23 1.81
N PHE A 130 -15.41 -1.09 2.11
CA PHE A 130 -14.05 -0.94 1.65
C PHE A 130 -13.76 -1.75 0.39
N ARG A 131 -14.76 -2.45 -0.17
CA ARG A 131 -14.58 -3.31 -1.35
C ARG A 131 -15.43 -2.78 -2.51
N PRO A 132 -14.97 -2.90 -3.75
CA PRO A 132 -15.79 -2.53 -4.89
C PRO A 132 -16.95 -3.54 -5.05
N ASP A 133 -18.06 -3.08 -5.66
CA ASP A 133 -19.30 -3.86 -5.78
C ASP A 133 -19.12 -5.24 -6.41
N PHE A 134 -18.22 -5.36 -7.39
CA PHE A 134 -17.96 -6.61 -8.11
C PHE A 134 -17.09 -7.61 -7.33
N ALA A 135 -16.42 -7.19 -6.26
CA ALA A 135 -15.56 -8.01 -5.40
C ALA A 135 -15.93 -7.90 -3.92
N ARG A 136 -17.22 -7.62 -3.65
CA ARG A 136 -17.77 -7.29 -2.34
C ARG A 136 -17.61 -8.40 -1.31
N ASP A 137 -17.68 -9.65 -1.76
CA ASP A 137 -17.57 -10.85 -0.93
C ASP A 137 -16.94 -12.02 -1.69
N ALA A 138 -16.66 -13.11 -0.97
CA ALA A 138 -16.06 -14.33 -1.51
C ALA A 138 -17.00 -15.15 -2.43
N ALA A 139 -18.23 -14.70 -2.72
CA ALA A 139 -19.12 -15.41 -3.64
C ALA A 139 -18.75 -15.17 -5.12
N SER A 140 -18.00 -14.09 -5.39
CA SER A 140 -17.46 -13.77 -6.72
C SER A 140 -16.01 -14.29 -6.87
N PRO A 141 -15.57 -14.68 -8.09
CA PRO A 141 -14.17 -14.97 -8.36
C PRO A 141 -13.23 -13.81 -8.00
N GLU A 142 -13.66 -12.57 -8.25
CA GLU A 142 -12.93 -11.35 -7.95
C GLU A 142 -12.76 -11.14 -6.44
N GLY A 143 -13.81 -11.38 -5.66
CA GLY A 143 -13.75 -11.30 -4.22
C GLY A 143 -12.97 -12.45 -3.58
N GLN A 144 -13.03 -13.67 -4.13
CA GLN A 144 -12.19 -14.78 -3.69
C GLN A 144 -10.70 -14.49 -3.93
N LEU A 145 -10.34 -13.94 -5.10
CA LEU A 145 -8.96 -13.51 -5.39
C LEU A 145 -8.46 -12.50 -4.36
N TYR A 146 -9.32 -11.59 -3.93
CA TYR A 146 -8.99 -10.61 -2.91
C TYR A 146 -8.81 -11.23 -1.52
N GLU A 147 -9.71 -12.13 -1.10
CA GLU A 147 -9.56 -12.86 0.16
C GLU A 147 -8.26 -13.66 0.22
N ASP A 148 -7.95 -14.38 -0.87
CA ASP A 148 -6.72 -15.16 -0.99
C ASP A 148 -5.49 -14.24 -0.89
N THR A 149 -5.56 -13.05 -1.50
CA THR A 149 -4.50 -12.05 -1.42
C THR A 149 -4.32 -11.55 0.00
N LEU A 150 -5.39 -11.15 0.69
CA LEU A 150 -5.31 -10.71 2.09
C LEU A 150 -4.83 -11.83 3.02
N ALA A 151 -5.20 -13.09 2.76
CA ALA A 151 -4.75 -14.23 3.55
C ALA A 151 -3.24 -14.49 3.42
N ARG A 152 -2.68 -14.36 2.19
CA ARG A 152 -1.22 -14.46 1.98
C ARG A 152 -0.48 -13.34 2.69
N VAL A 153 -0.93 -12.09 2.54
CA VAL A 153 -0.32 -10.94 3.21
C VAL A 153 -0.38 -11.08 4.74
N ALA A 154 -1.54 -11.46 5.30
CA ALA A 154 -1.69 -11.67 6.73
C ALA A 154 -0.75 -12.78 7.25
N THR A 155 -0.50 -13.80 6.44
CA THR A 155 0.48 -14.86 6.75
C THR A 155 1.91 -14.31 6.73
N ALA A 156 2.28 -13.52 5.71
CA ALA A 156 3.59 -12.89 5.62
C ALA A 156 3.88 -11.95 6.81
N TRP A 157 2.87 -11.20 7.25
CA TRP A 157 2.96 -10.31 8.42
C TRP A 157 2.88 -11.06 9.76
N GLN A 158 2.57 -12.37 9.74
CA GLN A 158 2.33 -13.21 10.92
C GLN A 158 1.19 -12.69 11.81
N VAL A 159 0.16 -12.12 11.18
CA VAL A 159 -1.08 -11.65 11.82
C VAL A 159 -2.29 -12.53 11.48
N ALA A 160 -2.10 -13.55 10.64
CA ALA A 160 -3.14 -14.52 10.33
C ALA A 160 -3.63 -15.25 11.60
N GLY A 161 -4.96 -15.30 11.79
CA GLY A 161 -5.59 -15.94 12.94
C GLY A 161 -5.62 -15.10 14.23
N LEU A 162 -5.10 -13.86 14.19
CA LEU A 162 -5.29 -12.88 15.24
C LEU A 162 -6.73 -12.33 15.26
N ALA A 163 -7.08 -11.60 16.32
CA ALA A 163 -8.41 -11.04 16.45
C ALA A 163 -8.70 -10.00 15.36
N THR A 164 -9.94 -9.98 14.88
CA THR A 164 -10.40 -9.04 13.86
C THR A 164 -11.02 -7.81 14.50
N PHE A 165 -11.08 -6.69 13.78
CA PHE A 165 -12.01 -5.61 14.13
C PHE A 165 -13.42 -6.11 13.83
N GLU A 166 -14.21 -6.45 14.86
CA GLU A 166 -15.58 -6.96 14.67
C GLU A 166 -16.40 -6.02 13.77
N ALA A 167 -17.10 -6.61 12.80
CA ALA A 167 -18.13 -5.98 11.97
C ALA A 167 -19.52 -6.39 12.44
#